data_AF-V4QFX1-F1
#
_entry.id   AF-V4QFX1-F1
#
_cell.length_a   1.000
_cell.length_b   1.000
_cell.length_c   1.000
_cell.angle_alpha   90.00
_cell.angle_beta   90.00
_cell.angle_gamma   90.00
#
_symmetry.space_group_name_H-M   'P 1'
#
loop_
_entity.id
_entity.type
_entity.pdbx_description
1 polymer ?
#
loop_
_entity_poly.entity_id
_entity_poly.type
_entity_poly.pdbx_seq_one_letter_code
_entity_poly.pdbx_strand_id
1 'polypeptide(L)'
;MSKSTPTNITLPGQVLEDTDQKLVGPLQSERFFGRPSRSMVIRALLEIALENSARFDPLKPRDYETLKGELRRILTDRTET
;
A
#
# COMPACT_ATOMS: atom_id res chain seq x y z
N MET A 1 -2.49 23.48 -6.33
CA MET A 1 -2.47 22.01 -6.16
C MET A 1 -2.22 21.38 -7.53
N SER A 2 -1.04 20.83 -7.75
CA SER A 2 -0.74 20.14 -9.02
C SER A 2 -1.61 18.89 -9.10
N LYS A 3 -2.43 18.78 -10.14
CA LYS A 3 -3.27 17.61 -10.39
C LYS A 3 -2.34 16.42 -10.63
N SER A 4 -2.44 15.37 -9.81
CA SER A 4 -1.60 14.18 -9.93
C SER A 4 -1.82 13.49 -11.27
N THR A 5 -0.75 13.21 -12.01
CA THR A 5 -0.81 12.50 -13.29
C THR A 5 -1.24 11.04 -13.06
N PRO A 6 -2.23 10.52 -13.81
CA PRO A 6 -2.62 9.11 -13.72
C PRO A 6 -1.43 8.20 -14.02
N THR A 7 -1.20 7.20 -13.18
CA THR A 7 -0.19 6.16 -13.40
C THR A 7 -0.88 4.81 -13.47
N ASN A 8 -0.59 4.05 -14.52
CA ASN A 8 -1.13 2.70 -14.70
C ASN A 8 -0.21 1.69 -14.00
N ILE A 9 -0.79 0.82 -13.19
CA ILE A 9 -0.10 -0.31 -12.57
C ILE A 9 -0.82 -1.60 -12.95
N THR A 10 -0.06 -2.66 -13.17
CA THR A 10 -0.60 -4.00 -13.43
C THR A 10 -0.64 -4.77 -12.11
N LEU A 11 -1.82 -5.23 -11.73
CA LEU A 11 -2.04 -6.05 -10.54
C LEU A 11 -2.78 -7.34 -10.93
N PRO A 12 -2.53 -8.47 -10.26
CA PRO A 12 -3.35 -9.66 -10.41
C PRO A 12 -4.82 -9.35 -10.09
N GLY A 13 -5.76 -9.90 -10.87
CA GLY A 13 -7.20 -9.63 -10.70
C GLY A 13 -7.69 -9.90 -9.27
N GLN A 14 -7.26 -11.02 -8.69
CA GLN A 14 -7.61 -11.36 -7.30
C GLN A 14 -7.14 -10.31 -6.28
N VAL A 15 -5.96 -9.71 -6.49
CA VAL A 15 -5.44 -8.68 -5.60
C VAL A 15 -6.29 -7.41 -5.69
N LEU A 16 -6.77 -7.07 -6.88
CA LEU A 16 -7.69 -5.94 -7.07
C LEU A 16 -9.03 -6.19 -6.37
N GLU A 17 -9.63 -7.36 -6.57
CA GLU A 17 -10.89 -7.74 -5.94
C GLU A 17 -10.80 -7.77 -4.41
N ASP A 18 -9.75 -8.39 -3.87
CA ASP A 18 -9.50 -8.44 -2.44
C ASP A 18 -9.29 -7.03 -1.86
N THR A 19 -8.58 -6.16 -2.57
CA THR A 19 -8.37 -4.76 -2.14
C THR A 19 -9.71 -4.02 -2.07
N ASP A 20 -10.55 -4.17 -3.09
CA ASP A 20 -11.87 -3.54 -3.11
C ASP A 20 -12.75 -4.05 -1.97
N GLN A 21 -12.84 -5.36 -1.77
CA GLN A 21 -13.72 -5.95 -0.76
C GLN A 21 -13.22 -5.73 0.67
N LYS A 22 -11.92 -5.83 0.93
CA LYS A 22 -11.36 -5.82 2.30
C LYS A 22 -10.93 -4.43 2.76
N LEU A 23 -10.55 -3.54 1.84
CA LEU A 23 -9.97 -2.25 2.20
C LEU A 23 -10.82 -1.06 1.73
N VAL A 24 -11.44 -1.13 0.55
CA VAL A 24 -12.25 0.00 0.04
C VAL A 24 -13.68 -0.08 0.55
N GLY A 25 -14.35 -1.22 0.40
CA GLY A 25 -15.75 -1.44 0.76
C GLY A 25 -16.09 -1.11 2.23
N PRO A 26 -15.25 -1.49 3.21
CA PRO A 26 -15.51 -1.17 4.62
C PRO A 26 -15.31 0.30 4.99
N LEU A 27 -14.67 1.11 4.15
CA LEU A 27 -14.50 2.53 4.42
C LEU A 27 -15.85 3.22 4.26
N GLN A 28 -16.39 3.73 5.37
CA GLN A 28 -17.63 4.50 5.37
C GLN A 28 -17.40 5.80 4.58
N SER A 29 -17.86 5.82 3.33
CA SER A 29 -17.75 6.95 2.41
C SER A 29 -18.44 8.22 2.89
N GLU A 30 -19.29 8.12 3.92
CA GLU A 30 -19.92 9.26 4.59
C GLU A 30 -19.01 9.91 5.62
N ARG A 31 -18.09 9.14 6.22
CA ARG A 31 -17.10 9.64 7.19
C ARG A 31 -15.81 10.07 6.54
N PHE A 32 -15.47 9.47 5.40
CA PHE A 32 -14.44 9.99 4.52
C PHE A 32 -15.07 11.12 3.70
N PHE A 33 -14.55 12.35 3.78
CA PHE A 33 -15.01 13.48 2.97
C PHE A 33 -14.68 13.28 1.47
N GLY A 34 -15.25 12.25 0.85
CA GLY A 34 -14.96 11.80 -0.51
C GLY A 34 -15.17 10.30 -0.71
N ARG A 35 -15.13 9.85 -1.98
CA ARG A 35 -15.26 8.44 -2.33
C ARG A 35 -13.94 7.71 -2.06
N PRO A 36 -13.88 6.75 -1.11
CA PRO A 36 -12.70 5.89 -0.97
C PRO A 36 -12.46 5.17 -2.29
N SER A 37 -11.19 5.08 -2.69
CA SER A 37 -10.81 4.49 -3.97
C SER A 37 -9.59 3.60 -3.78
N ARG A 38 -9.44 2.62 -4.68
CA ARG A 38 -8.23 1.78 -4.75
C ARG A 38 -6.96 2.61 -4.77
N SER A 39 -6.94 3.67 -5.58
CA SER A 39 -5.78 4.57 -5.68
C SER A 39 -5.41 5.20 -4.35
N MET A 40 -6.39 5.54 -3.51
CA MET A 40 -6.15 6.08 -2.17
C MET A 40 -5.54 5.03 -1.25
N VAL A 41 -6.07 3.80 -1.23
CA VAL A 41 -5.54 2.70 -0.42
C VAL A 41 -4.11 2.35 -0.84
N ILE A 42 -3.88 2.21 -2.15
CA ILE A 42 -2.55 1.89 -2.70
C ILE A 42 -1.56 3.00 -2.38
N ARG A 43 -1.97 4.27 -2.52
CA ARG A 43 -1.14 5.42 -2.14
C ARG A 43 -0.77 5.38 -0.66
N ALA A 44 -1.73 5.18 0.24
CA ALA A 44 -1.48 5.12 1.68
C ALA A 44 -0.50 3.98 2.04
N LEU A 45 -0.66 2.80 1.43
CA LEU A 45 0.26 1.68 1.65
C LEU A 45 1.69 2.01 1.19
N LEU A 46 1.84 2.72 0.06
CA LEU A 46 3.14 3.18 -0.43
C LEU A 46 3.75 4.25 0.48
N GLU A 47 2.95 5.22 0.94
CA GLU A 47 3.42 6.26 1.86
C GLU A 47 3.93 5.65 3.18
N ILE A 48 3.19 4.71 3.79
CA ILE A 48 3.64 4.00 5.00
C ILE A 48 4.95 3.22 4.75
N ALA A 49 5.09 2.58 3.58
CA ALA A 49 6.32 1.88 3.23
C ALA A 49 7.51 2.85 3.09
N LEU A 50 7.28 4.04 2.52
CA LEU A 50 8.30 5.08 2.37
C LEU A 50 8.69 5.70 3.71
N GLU A 51 7.74 5.90 4.62
CA GLU A 51 8.01 6.37 6.00
C GLU A 51 8.96 5.41 6.74
N ASN A 52 8.88 4.11 6.44
CA ASN A 52 9.74 3.09 7.03
C ASN A 52 10.96 2.71 6.16
N SER A 53 11.23 3.48 5.10
CA SER A 53 12.25 3.13 4.08
C SER A 53 13.67 3.04 4.62
N ALA A 54 14.02 3.78 5.68
CA ALA A 54 15.33 3.70 6.32
C ALA A 54 15.66 2.29 6.85
N ARG A 55 14.64 1.47 7.10
CA ARG A 55 14.77 0.09 7.59
C ARG A 55 14.83 -0.93 6.47
N PHE A 56 14.63 -0.54 5.22
CA PHE A 56 14.65 -1.44 4.07
C PHE A 56 16.08 -1.82 3.70
N ASP A 57 16.38 -3.11 3.67
CA ASP A 57 17.67 -3.62 3.22
C ASP A 57 17.56 -4.12 1.76
N PRO A 58 18.12 -3.40 0.77
CA PRO A 58 18.02 -3.77 -0.64
C PRO A 58 18.78 -5.05 -0.99
N LEU A 59 19.64 -5.58 -0.10
CA LEU A 59 20.43 -6.79 -0.35
C LEU A 59 19.68 -8.08 -0.01
N LYS A 60 18.56 -8.00 0.73
CA LYS A 60 17.77 -9.17 1.12
C LYS A 60 16.82 -9.69 0.04
N PRO A 61 16.06 -8.85 -0.68
CA PRO A 61 15.17 -9.34 -1.72
C PRO A 61 15.94 -9.93 -2.91
N ARG A 62 15.59 -11.15 -3.30
CA ARG A 62 16.12 -11.84 -4.50
C ARG A 62 15.01 -12.25 -5.48
N ASP A 63 13.78 -12.27 -4.98
CA ASP A 63 12.57 -12.60 -5.71
C ASP A 63 11.38 -11.85 -5.09
N TYR A 64 10.20 -12.05 -5.66
CA TYR A 64 8.98 -11.37 -5.21
C TYR A 64 8.59 -11.73 -3.76
N GLU A 65 8.76 -12.98 -3.33
CA GLU A 65 8.35 -13.40 -1.99
C GLU A 65 9.30 -12.90 -0.91
N THR A 66 10.60 -12.86 -1.18
CA THR A 66 11.61 -12.24 -0.31
C THR A 66 11.46 -10.72 -0.25
N LEU A 67 11.11 -10.07 -1.37
CA LEU A 67 10.73 -8.65 -1.39
C LEU A 67 9.50 -8.38 -0.51
N LYS A 68 8.44 -9.17 -0.70
CA LYS A 68 7.20 -9.07 0.07
C LYS A 68 7.43 -9.35 1.55
N GLY A 69 8.32 -10.27 1.89
CA GLY A 69 8.73 -10.56 3.26
C GLY A 69 9.43 -9.38 3.93
N GLU A 70 10.38 -8.75 3.22
CA GLU A 70 11.09 -7.58 3.73
C GLU A 70 10.15 -6.36 3.86
N LEU A 71 9.28 -6.13 2.88
CA LEU A 71 8.24 -5.10 2.96
C LEU A 71 7.26 -5.36 4.11
N ARG A 72 6.87 -6.62 4.34
CA ARG A 72 6.04 -6.98 5.50
C ARG A 72 6.77 -6.68 6.80
N ARG A 73 8.05 -7.00 6.90
CA ARG A 73 8.87 -6.71 8.08
C ARG A 73 8.85 -5.22 8.40
N ILE A 74 9.16 -4.34 7.43
CA ILE A 74 9.15 -2.89 7.68
C ILE A 74 7.75 -2.34 8.03
N LEU A 75 6.69 -2.93 7.48
CA LEU A 75 5.30 -2.46 7.70
C LEU A 75 4.66 -2.97 8.99
N THR A 76 5.15 -4.08 9.56
CA THR A 76 4.54 -4.72 10.75
C THR A 76 5.36 -4.57 12.01
N ASP A 77 6.65 -4.26 11.88
CA ASP A 77 7.56 -4.13 13.00
C ASP A 77 7.31 -2.78 13.71
N ARG A 78 6.32 -2.77 14.60
CA ARG A 78 5.87 -1.65 15.47
C ARG A 78 6.90 -1.24 16.54
N THR A 79 8.19 -1.40 16.26
CA THR A 79 9.26 -1.09 17.21
C THR A 79 9.86 0.28 16.92
N GLU A 80 9.05 1.34 17.08
CA GLU A 80 9.54 2.65 17.55
C GLU A 80 8.50 3.21 18.53
N THR A 81 8.83 3.04 19.82
CA THR A 81 8.36 3.83 20.97
C THR A 81 8.61 5.31 20.80
#